data_AF-A0A3E2CQQ6-F1
#
_entry.id   AF-A0A3E2CQQ6-F1
#
_cell.length_a   1.000
_cell.length_b   1.000
_cell.length_c   1.000
_cell.angle_alpha   90.00
_cell.angle_beta   90.00
_cell.angle_gamma   90.00
#
_symmetry.space_group_name_H-M   'P 1'
#
loop_
_entity.id
_entity.type
_entity.pdbx_description
1 polymer ?
#
loop_
_entity_poly.entity_id
_entity_poly.type
_entity_poly.pdbx_seq_one_letter_code
_entity_poly.pdbx_strand_id
1 'polypeptide(L)'
;MSTAENNIENNTHNNSINNCDCDKPEILSTGHIVGKPSGRFHTHAIPLDMDDVERDWDKPVTQAGIAAKSSIIIRVGALGLGAGTGSYRVRELMHRIGEPMGVHVRADVNLTDIEATCTDKHERITEVVDLPTTGVNTERIWLLEHFADWFNVKLGNDSLYHSKAAVSKELVDTLQASDDEHTIVQTAKQSEENATKIAKKKALQEAIKKEKPRGIFALQPESAYAEHFSHVNASNSNDESKNDHPLTVREVHDRLDLIKNRKPLYKPWFAGLASAVACASFAFLLGGGIYDMIGAFIGAGIGHYIRRRMFMKHLNQFVVTFVAVAIGALSCIGALRLIGFFDPSALNHTTAYIGSVLFVIPGFPLITGGLDIAKIDFPSGIQRLCYTMAIILMGTLAGWTVASLVQLNPQG
;
A
#
# COMPACT_ATOMS: atom_id res chain seq x y z
N MET A 1 -1.58 32.20 86.64
CA MET A 1 -1.46 31.36 85.43
C MET A 1 -0.65 32.19 84.44
N SER A 2 0.64 31.86 84.35
CA SER A 2 1.78 32.70 83.93
C SER A 2 1.92 32.79 82.38
N THR A 3 2.01 34.00 81.78
CA THR A 3 3.19 34.69 81.18
C THR A 3 3.76 34.19 79.83
N ALA A 4 4.11 35.17 78.97
CA ALA A 4 5.23 35.25 78.00
C ALA A 4 5.08 34.48 76.66
N GLU A 5 5.11 35.12 75.47
CA GLU A 5 6.18 35.82 74.72
C GLU A 5 7.06 34.91 73.82
N ASN A 6 7.51 35.50 72.69
CA ASN A 6 8.59 35.11 71.75
C ASN A 6 8.17 34.21 70.55
N ASN A 7 8.22 34.61 69.26
CA ASN A 7 9.16 35.40 68.43
C ASN A 7 10.44 34.61 68.03
N ILE A 8 10.79 34.71 66.73
CA ILE A 8 12.09 34.41 66.05
C ILE A 8 12.18 33.15 65.13
N GLU A 9 12.21 33.46 63.83
CA GLU A 9 13.06 33.00 62.70
C GLU A 9 13.86 31.67 62.76
N ASN A 10 13.80 30.84 61.70
CA ASN A 10 14.80 30.80 60.60
C ASN A 10 14.77 29.49 59.75
N ASN A 11 14.83 29.70 58.42
CA ASN A 11 15.30 28.82 57.33
C ASN A 11 14.63 27.42 57.14
N THR A 12 14.21 27.01 55.95
CA THR A 12 15.05 26.84 54.75
C THR A 12 14.16 26.54 53.52
N HIS A 13 14.51 27.08 52.35
CA HIS A 13 14.08 26.76 50.97
C HIS A 13 12.91 25.77 50.73
N ASN A 14 11.89 26.20 49.98
CA ASN A 14 11.30 25.33 48.94
C ASN A 14 10.55 26.10 47.84
N ASN A 15 10.84 25.68 46.61
CA ASN A 15 10.44 26.22 45.32
C ASN A 15 8.92 26.29 45.11
N SER A 16 8.45 27.41 44.55
CA SER A 16 7.16 27.52 43.85
C SER A 16 7.43 27.99 42.41
N ILE A 17 7.46 27.04 41.48
CA ILE A 17 7.42 27.31 40.03
C ILE A 17 5.98 27.10 39.57
N ASN A 18 5.44 28.14 38.95
CA ASN A 18 4.08 28.25 38.44
C ASN A 18 3.83 27.35 37.22
N ASN A 19 2.59 26.86 37.16
CA ASN A 19 1.93 26.04 36.14
C ASN A 19 2.22 26.43 34.68
N CYS A 20 2.55 25.42 33.87
CA CYS A 20 2.31 25.42 32.42
C CYS A 20 1.26 24.34 32.11
N ASP A 21 0.18 24.79 31.48
CA ASP A 21 -1.04 24.06 31.11
C ASP A 21 -0.74 23.10 29.92
N CYS A 22 -0.65 21.80 30.19
CA CYS A 22 -0.26 20.76 29.22
C CYS A 22 -1.25 19.58 29.21
N ASP A 23 -2.57 19.79 29.23
CA ASP A 23 -3.54 18.69 29.14
C ASP A 23 -4.75 19.06 28.27
N LYS A 24 -4.54 19.20 26.96
CA LYS A 24 -5.63 19.11 25.97
C LYS A 24 -5.24 18.17 24.84
N PRO A 25 -6.02 17.09 24.59
CA PRO A 25 -5.73 16.15 23.52
C PRO A 25 -5.91 16.82 22.15
N GLU A 26 -4.90 16.70 21.29
CA GLU A 26 -4.94 17.21 19.92
C GLU A 26 -5.87 16.33 19.06
N ILE A 27 -6.93 16.94 18.53
CA ILE A 27 -7.92 16.28 17.68
C ILE A 27 -7.55 16.58 16.23
N LEU A 28 -7.12 15.55 15.49
CA LEU A 28 -6.85 15.67 14.06
C LEU A 28 -8.15 15.96 13.30
N SER A 29 -8.07 16.65 12.16
CA SER A 29 -9.22 16.99 11.28
C SER A 29 -10.00 15.76 10.77
N THR A 30 -9.48 14.55 11.01
CA THR A 30 -10.08 13.24 10.76
C THR A 30 -10.99 12.74 11.90
N GLY A 31 -11.11 13.47 13.02
CA GLY A 31 -11.85 13.07 14.22
C GLY A 31 -11.08 12.08 15.12
N HIS A 32 -9.79 11.85 14.83
CA HIS A 32 -8.92 10.97 15.62
C HIS A 32 -8.29 11.74 16.78
N ILE A 33 -8.42 11.21 18.00
CA ILE A 33 -7.74 11.72 19.20
C ILE A 33 -6.33 11.13 19.21
N VAL A 34 -5.29 11.96 19.20
CA VAL A 34 -3.89 11.50 19.34
C VAL A 34 -3.74 10.85 20.72
N GLY A 35 -3.28 9.59 20.77
CA GLY A 35 -2.99 8.88 22.03
C GLY A 35 -4.09 7.98 22.61
N LYS A 36 -5.21 7.74 21.92
CA LYS A 36 -6.13 6.64 22.26
C LYS A 36 -6.07 5.57 21.16
N PRO A 37 -5.91 4.27 21.50
CA PRO A 37 -5.95 3.22 20.50
C PRO A 37 -7.29 3.33 19.76
N SER A 38 -7.27 3.37 18.43
CA SER A 38 -8.49 3.23 17.66
C SER A 38 -9.10 1.88 18.08
N GLY A 39 -10.21 1.90 18.83
CA GLY A 39 -10.82 0.73 19.48
C GLY A 39 -11.40 -0.31 18.53
N ARG A 40 -10.88 -0.40 17.30
CA ARG A 40 -11.14 -1.43 16.31
C ARG A 40 -9.82 -1.85 15.70
N PHE A 41 -9.07 -2.64 16.47
CA PHE A 41 -8.18 -3.64 15.89
C PHE A 41 -9.02 -4.58 15.01
N HIS A 42 -8.38 -5.19 14.01
CA HIS A 42 -9.08 -6.08 13.09
C HIS A 42 -9.79 -7.19 13.88
N THR A 43 -10.80 -7.85 13.30
CA THR A 43 -11.37 -9.07 13.89
C THR A 43 -10.27 -10.13 13.91
N HIS A 44 -9.47 -10.15 14.97
CA HIS A 44 -8.56 -11.24 15.23
C HIS A 44 -9.42 -12.46 15.54
N ALA A 45 -9.20 -13.56 14.84
CA ALA A 45 -9.88 -14.82 15.17
C ALA A 45 -9.45 -15.33 16.55
N ILE A 46 -8.25 -14.93 16.99
CA ILE A 46 -7.69 -15.14 18.33
C ILE A 46 -7.48 -13.77 18.97
N PRO A 47 -8.16 -13.42 20.06
CA PRO A 47 -8.01 -12.10 20.68
C PRO A 47 -6.56 -11.89 21.13
N LEU A 48 -5.97 -10.78 20.68
CA LEU A 48 -4.69 -10.30 21.20
C LEU A 48 -4.86 -9.95 22.67
N ASP A 49 -3.86 -10.28 23.48
CA ASP A 49 -3.77 -9.74 24.84
C ASP A 49 -3.42 -8.25 24.75
N MET A 50 -4.47 -7.44 24.70
CA MET A 50 -4.36 -5.99 24.56
C MET A 50 -3.67 -5.36 25.76
N ASP A 51 -3.78 -5.97 26.94
CA ASP A 51 -3.17 -5.46 28.18
C ASP A 51 -1.64 -5.53 28.09
N ASP A 52 -1.11 -6.59 27.48
CA ASP A 52 0.32 -6.75 27.22
C ASP A 52 0.86 -5.76 26.18
N VAL A 53 0.06 -5.41 25.17
CA VAL A 53 0.42 -4.42 24.14
C VAL A 53 0.37 -3.00 24.71
N GLU A 54 -0.66 -2.67 25.50
CA GLU A 54 -0.84 -1.36 26.12
C GLU A 54 0.26 -1.03 27.13
N ARG A 55 0.78 -2.04 27.86
CA ARG A 55 1.91 -1.88 28.78
C ARG A 55 3.20 -1.40 28.10
N ASP A 56 3.37 -1.72 26.82
CA ASP A 56 4.60 -1.47 26.07
C ASP A 56 4.47 -0.31 25.06
N TRP A 57 3.34 0.42 25.08
CA TRP A 57 2.99 1.43 24.09
C TRP A 57 4.01 2.59 23.98
N ASP A 58 4.50 3.05 25.13
CA ASP A 58 5.50 4.12 25.23
C ASP A 58 6.94 3.62 25.24
N LYS A 59 7.15 2.30 25.19
CA LYS A 59 8.49 1.72 25.17
C LYS A 59 9.08 1.82 23.76
N PRO A 60 10.43 1.92 23.65
CA PRO A 60 11.13 1.70 22.40
C PRO A 60 10.73 0.37 21.76
N VAL A 61 10.51 0.36 20.44
CA VAL A 61 10.11 -0.85 19.69
C VAL A 61 11.12 -2.00 19.86
N THR A 62 12.41 -1.69 20.02
CA THR A 62 13.46 -2.69 20.27
C THR A 62 13.36 -3.37 21.63
N GLN A 63 12.80 -2.66 22.62
CA GLN A 63 12.68 -3.11 24.02
C GLN A 63 11.26 -3.60 24.37
N ALA A 64 10.30 -3.44 23.47
CA ALA A 64 8.93 -3.90 23.66
C ALA A 64 8.85 -5.44 23.68
N GLY A 65 7.84 -5.98 24.35
CA GLY A 65 7.55 -7.40 24.37
C GLY A 65 7.09 -7.93 23.01
N ILE A 66 7.09 -9.26 22.88
CA ILE A 66 6.74 -9.93 21.62
C ILE A 66 5.30 -9.62 21.17
N ALA A 67 4.36 -9.41 22.10
CA ALA A 67 2.98 -9.04 21.78
C ALA A 67 2.89 -7.71 21.03
N ALA A 68 3.60 -6.67 21.50
CA ALA A 68 3.63 -5.36 20.85
C ALA A 68 4.33 -5.41 19.49
N LYS A 69 5.46 -6.13 19.39
CA LYS A 69 6.19 -6.33 18.12
C LYS A 69 5.32 -7.10 17.10
N SER A 70 4.66 -8.18 17.54
CA SER A 70 3.77 -9.00 16.70
C SER A 70 2.59 -8.19 16.18
N SER A 71 1.96 -7.37 17.04
CA SER A 71 0.87 -6.46 16.67
C SER A 71 1.27 -5.51 15.52
N ILE A 72 2.48 -4.94 15.54
CA ILE A 72 2.98 -4.10 14.44
C ILE A 72 3.09 -4.92 13.14
N ILE A 73 3.74 -6.09 13.19
CA ILE A 73 3.99 -6.95 12.03
C ILE A 73 2.67 -7.37 11.38
N ILE A 74 1.75 -7.90 12.19
CA ILE A 74 0.43 -8.37 11.76
C ILE A 74 -0.38 -7.22 11.18
N ARG A 75 -0.34 -6.04 11.79
CA ARG A 75 -1.08 -4.87 11.30
C ARG A 75 -0.56 -4.38 9.95
N VAL A 76 0.76 -4.37 9.74
CA VAL A 76 1.36 -4.09 8.44
C VAL A 76 0.91 -5.12 7.39
N GLY A 77 0.97 -6.40 7.76
CA GLY A 77 0.52 -7.51 6.91
C GLY A 77 -0.95 -7.38 6.50
N ALA A 78 -1.84 -7.15 7.48
CA ALA A 78 -3.28 -6.99 7.27
C ALA A 78 -3.60 -5.75 6.41
N LEU A 79 -2.90 -4.64 6.62
CA LEU A 79 -3.09 -3.45 5.77
C LEU A 79 -2.60 -3.70 4.34
N GLY A 80 -1.51 -4.46 4.16
CA GLY A 80 -0.97 -4.83 2.86
C GLY A 80 -1.89 -5.78 2.10
N LEU A 81 -2.33 -6.87 2.75
CA LEU A 81 -3.27 -7.83 2.17
C LEU A 81 -4.61 -7.16 1.85
N GLY A 82 -5.13 -6.33 2.74
CA GLY A 82 -6.37 -5.58 2.54
C GLY A 82 -6.27 -4.48 1.48
N ALA A 83 -5.06 -4.07 1.11
CA ALA A 83 -4.79 -3.21 -0.05
C ALA A 83 -4.68 -4.01 -1.36
N GLY A 84 -4.63 -5.34 -1.28
CA GLY A 84 -4.55 -6.27 -2.40
C GLY A 84 -3.17 -6.90 -2.63
N THR A 85 -2.13 -6.56 -1.86
CA THR A 85 -0.76 -7.04 -2.11
C THR A 85 -0.68 -8.58 -2.26
N GLY A 86 0.19 -9.07 -3.16
CA GLY A 86 0.58 -10.49 -3.31
C GLY A 86 0.92 -11.15 -1.98
N SER A 87 0.48 -12.38 -1.71
CA SER A 87 0.79 -13.06 -0.43
C SER A 87 2.30 -13.13 -0.18
N TYR A 88 3.07 -13.42 -1.23
CA TYR A 88 4.53 -13.38 -1.19
C TYR A 88 5.08 -12.02 -0.73
N ARG A 89 4.56 -10.92 -1.29
CA ARG A 89 5.00 -9.55 -0.97
C ARG A 89 4.55 -9.13 0.43
N VAL A 90 3.39 -9.59 0.90
CA VAL A 90 2.93 -9.37 2.28
C VAL A 90 3.91 -10.05 3.25
N ARG A 91 4.28 -11.31 2.98
CA ARG A 91 5.25 -12.05 3.81
C ARG A 91 6.62 -11.38 3.82
N GLU A 92 7.10 -10.92 2.66
CA GLU A 92 8.34 -10.16 2.56
C GLU A 92 8.27 -8.87 3.40
N LEU A 93 7.17 -8.11 3.30
CA LEU A 93 6.96 -6.90 4.09
C LEU A 93 6.94 -7.18 5.60
N MET A 94 6.25 -8.24 6.03
CA MET A 94 6.22 -8.66 7.43
C MET A 94 7.60 -9.07 7.94
N HIS A 95 8.39 -9.76 7.11
CA HIS A 95 9.77 -10.13 7.45
C HIS A 95 10.66 -8.89 7.57
N ARG A 96 10.55 -7.93 6.64
CA ARG A 96 11.30 -6.65 6.64
C ARG A 96 11.00 -5.76 7.84
N ILE A 97 9.82 -5.90 8.46
CA ILE A 97 9.47 -5.20 9.70
C ILE A 97 9.93 -6.01 10.92
N GLY A 98 9.83 -7.34 10.89
CA GLY A 98 10.19 -8.22 12.01
C GLY A 98 11.70 -8.31 12.28
N GLU A 99 12.51 -8.40 11.23
CA GLU A 99 13.97 -8.61 11.33
C GLU A 99 14.68 -7.49 12.14
N PRO A 100 14.43 -6.18 11.91
CA PRO A 100 15.01 -5.10 12.73
C PRO A 100 14.61 -5.14 14.20
N MET A 101 13.45 -5.74 14.52
CA MET A 101 12.98 -5.89 15.90
C MET A 101 13.56 -7.14 16.59
N GLY A 102 14.36 -7.94 15.88
CA GLY A 102 14.89 -9.21 16.35
C GLY A 102 13.86 -10.34 16.38
N VAL A 103 12.74 -10.19 15.65
CA VAL A 103 11.64 -11.17 15.63
C VAL A 103 11.66 -11.96 14.34
N HIS A 104 11.77 -13.27 14.44
CA HIS A 104 11.64 -14.15 13.28
C HIS A 104 10.16 -14.40 12.98
N VAL A 105 9.73 -14.08 11.76
CA VAL A 105 8.33 -14.16 11.34
C VAL A 105 8.14 -15.32 10.38
N ARG A 106 7.25 -16.25 10.73
CA ARG A 106 6.72 -17.24 9.80
C ARG A 106 5.25 -16.94 9.56
N ALA A 107 4.92 -16.45 8.38
CA ALA A 107 3.55 -16.12 7.98
C ALA A 107 3.06 -17.05 6.87
N ASP A 108 1.84 -17.53 7.01
CA ASP A 108 0.99 -18.07 5.96
C ASP A 108 -0.07 -17.02 5.63
N VAL A 109 -0.13 -16.62 4.36
CA VAL A 109 -0.95 -15.49 3.92
C VAL A 109 -1.90 -16.01 2.86
N ASN A 110 -3.19 -16.04 3.17
CA ASN A 110 -4.27 -16.43 2.27
C ASN A 110 -4.96 -15.19 1.67
N LEU A 111 -6.04 -15.39 0.92
CA LEU A 111 -6.80 -14.31 0.30
C LEU A 111 -7.51 -13.41 1.33
N THR A 112 -8.02 -13.99 2.41
CA THR A 112 -8.88 -13.31 3.40
C THR A 112 -8.34 -13.38 4.81
N ASP A 113 -7.25 -14.08 5.04
CA ASP A 113 -6.73 -14.36 6.37
C ASP A 113 -5.20 -14.38 6.35
N ILE A 114 -4.62 -14.05 7.49
CA ILE A 114 -3.18 -14.11 7.74
C ILE A 114 -2.99 -14.88 9.02
N GLU A 115 -2.23 -15.97 8.96
CA GLU A 115 -1.71 -16.68 10.12
C GLU A 115 -0.22 -16.38 10.22
N ALA A 116 0.24 -15.74 11.29
CA ALA A 116 1.65 -15.52 11.50
C ALA A 116 2.10 -15.95 12.89
N THR A 117 3.21 -16.66 12.90
CA THR A 117 3.95 -17.02 14.10
C THR A 117 5.18 -16.15 14.21
N CYS A 118 5.18 -15.27 15.21
CA CYS A 118 6.29 -14.42 15.59
C CYS A 118 7.09 -15.14 16.68
N THR A 119 8.40 -15.27 16.50
CA THR A 119 9.30 -15.87 17.50
C THR A 119 10.39 -14.86 17.87
N ASP A 120 10.43 -14.50 19.15
CA ASP A 120 11.59 -13.88 19.78
C ASP A 120 12.43 -15.01 20.43
N LYS A 121 13.65 -14.72 20.90
CA LYS A 121 14.64 -15.71 21.37
C LYS A 121 14.06 -16.80 22.29
N HIS A 122 13.10 -16.47 23.15
CA HIS A 122 12.50 -17.39 24.12
C HIS A 122 10.98 -17.49 24.05
N GLU A 123 10.30 -16.54 23.41
CA GLU A 123 8.85 -16.45 23.38
C GLU A 123 8.32 -16.59 21.96
N ARG A 124 7.16 -17.20 21.82
CA ARG A 124 6.50 -17.40 20.53
C ARG A 124 5.03 -17.07 20.66
N ILE A 125 4.53 -16.25 19.75
CA ILE A 125 3.11 -15.92 19.63
C ILE A 125 2.66 -16.25 18.21
N THR A 126 1.51 -16.90 18.10
CA THR A 126 0.84 -17.15 16.83
C THR A 126 -0.46 -16.37 16.80
N GLU A 127 -0.65 -15.57 15.77
CA GLU A 127 -1.83 -14.74 15.55
C GLU A 127 -2.50 -15.09 14.24
N VAL A 128 -3.83 -15.10 14.26
CA VAL A 128 -4.68 -15.28 13.08
C VAL A 128 -5.58 -14.06 12.94
N VAL A 129 -5.52 -13.40 11.79
CA VAL A 129 -6.30 -12.21 11.48
C VAL A 129 -7.12 -12.40 10.23
N ASP A 130 -8.43 -12.22 10.37
CA ASP A 130 -9.37 -12.25 9.25
C ASP A 130 -9.60 -10.83 8.71
N LEU A 131 -9.57 -10.71 7.40
CA LEU A 131 -9.88 -9.49 6.67
C LEU A 131 -11.32 -9.54 6.14
N PRO A 132 -12.18 -8.59 6.54
CA PRO A 132 -13.58 -8.59 6.12
C PRO A 132 -13.78 -8.19 4.65
N THR A 133 -12.78 -7.58 4.03
CA THR A 133 -12.88 -7.06 2.67
C THR A 133 -11.60 -7.24 1.90
N THR A 134 -11.71 -7.75 0.67
CA THR A 134 -10.64 -7.75 -0.31
C THR A 134 -10.85 -6.59 -1.29
N GLY A 135 -9.76 -5.94 -1.70
CA GLY A 135 -9.83 -4.76 -2.57
C GLY A 135 -8.46 -4.34 -3.04
N VAL A 136 -8.42 -3.38 -3.97
CA VAL A 136 -7.16 -2.87 -4.53
C VAL A 136 -7.03 -1.41 -4.18
N ASN A 137 -6.01 -1.08 -3.39
CA ASN A 137 -5.64 0.29 -3.07
C ASN A 137 -4.14 0.48 -3.31
N THR A 138 -3.78 0.91 -4.52
CA THR A 138 -2.40 1.11 -4.94
C THR A 138 -1.68 2.19 -4.12
N GLU A 139 -2.39 3.22 -3.65
CA GLU A 139 -1.83 4.24 -2.76
C GLU A 139 -1.44 3.62 -1.41
N ARG A 140 -2.30 2.78 -0.82
CA ARG A 140 -1.98 2.09 0.43
C ARG A 140 -0.80 1.13 0.28
N ILE A 141 -0.72 0.38 -0.83
CA ILE A 141 0.43 -0.48 -1.13
C ILE A 141 1.72 0.36 -1.17
N TRP A 142 1.69 1.48 -1.90
CA TRP A 142 2.83 2.37 -2.03
C TRP A 142 3.26 3.01 -0.71
N LEU A 143 2.30 3.45 0.12
CA LEU A 143 2.55 4.02 1.44
C LEU A 143 3.16 3.01 2.40
N LEU A 144 2.73 1.75 2.36
CA LEU A 144 3.26 0.70 3.22
C LEU A 144 4.71 0.34 2.89
N GLU A 145 5.09 0.35 1.61
CA GLU A 145 6.50 0.16 1.20
C GLU A 145 7.38 1.28 1.76
N HIS A 146 6.96 2.55 1.60
CA HIS A 146 7.71 3.69 2.14
C HIS A 146 7.73 3.70 3.67
N PHE A 147 6.65 3.26 4.31
CA PHE A 147 6.61 3.09 5.76
C PHE A 147 7.64 2.05 6.23
N ALA A 148 7.76 0.91 5.54
CA ALA A 148 8.71 -0.12 5.90
C ALA A 148 10.16 0.34 5.74
N ASP A 149 10.46 1.11 4.69
CA ASP A 149 11.80 1.71 4.55
C ASP A 149 12.06 2.75 5.64
N TRP A 150 11.11 3.65 5.90
CA TRP A 150 11.21 4.63 6.98
C TRP A 150 11.44 3.97 8.34
N PHE A 151 10.72 2.87 8.61
CA PHE A 151 10.83 2.10 9.84
C PHE A 151 12.23 1.48 10.00
N ASN A 152 12.76 0.87 8.94
CA ASN A 152 14.11 0.30 8.91
C ASN A 152 15.18 1.36 9.18
N VAL A 153 15.10 2.51 8.50
CA VAL A 153 16.06 3.61 8.69
C VAL A 153 16.01 4.16 10.11
N LYS A 154 14.82 4.30 10.70
CA LYS A 154 14.67 4.77 12.09
C LYS A 154 15.22 3.80 13.14
N LEU A 155 15.31 2.51 12.81
CA LEU A 155 15.94 1.50 13.67
C LEU A 155 17.44 1.33 13.39
N GLY A 156 17.99 2.06 12.42
CA GLY A 156 19.43 2.03 12.09
C GLY A 156 19.82 0.93 11.09
N ASN A 157 18.85 0.27 10.45
CA ASN A 157 19.11 -0.76 9.43
C ASN A 157 19.10 -0.18 8.00
N ASP A 158 19.79 -0.85 7.08
CA ASP A 158 19.82 -0.50 5.67
C ASP A 158 18.41 -0.62 5.03
N SER A 159 18.04 0.32 4.16
CA SER A 159 16.77 0.27 3.41
C SER A 159 16.98 0.05 1.91
N LEU A 160 16.02 -0.62 1.27
CA LEU A 160 16.08 -0.97 -0.17
C LEU A 160 15.99 0.27 -1.09
N TYR A 161 15.26 1.31 -0.67
CA TYR A 161 15.06 2.53 -1.48
C TYR A 161 15.97 3.70 -1.09
N HIS A 162 16.57 3.65 0.11
CA HIS A 162 17.66 4.52 0.51
C HIS A 162 18.91 3.70 0.80
N SER A 163 19.42 2.99 -0.22
CA SER A 163 20.75 2.37 -0.18
C SER A 163 21.83 3.45 -0.31
N LYS A 164 21.99 4.27 0.72
CA LYS A 164 23.23 4.99 0.98
C LYS A 164 23.61 4.82 2.43
N ALA A 165 24.02 3.61 2.75
CA ALA A 165 24.89 3.36 3.89
C ALA A 165 25.81 2.20 3.52
N ALA A 166 27.10 2.38 3.76
CA ALA A 166 28.11 1.34 4.01
C ALA A 166 28.48 0.23 2.99
N VAL A 167 27.68 -0.17 2.00
CA VAL A 167 27.93 -1.44 1.24
C VAL A 167 29.19 -1.46 0.33
N SER A 168 29.91 -0.35 0.15
CA SER A 168 31.24 -0.39 -0.49
C SER A 168 32.41 -0.56 0.50
N LYS A 169 32.15 -0.53 1.80
CA LYS A 169 33.18 -0.54 2.86
C LYS A 169 33.71 -1.95 3.13
N GLU A 170 32.88 -2.98 2.90
CA GLU A 170 33.15 -4.38 3.25
C GLU A 170 33.80 -5.21 2.11
N LEU A 171 33.79 -4.73 0.85
CA LEU A 171 34.32 -5.53 -0.27
C LEU A 171 35.86 -5.43 -0.48
N VAL A 172 36.59 -4.52 0.19
CA VAL A 172 38.08 -4.40 0.01
C VAL A 172 38.87 -4.54 1.32
N ASP A 173 38.23 -4.96 2.41
CA ASP A 173 38.92 -5.78 3.41
C ASP A 173 39.62 -7.00 2.74
N THR A 174 39.20 -7.40 1.55
CA THR A 174 39.75 -8.48 0.70
C THR A 174 41.13 -8.26 0.04
N LEU A 175 41.90 -7.19 0.30
CA LEU A 175 43.26 -7.06 -0.27
C LEU A 175 44.39 -6.95 0.76
N GLN A 176 44.09 -7.07 2.06
CA GLN A 176 45.06 -7.03 3.16
C GLN A 176 45.82 -8.37 3.42
N ALA A 177 45.89 -9.30 2.47
CA ALA A 177 46.61 -10.56 2.67
C ALA A 177 47.34 -11.10 1.42
N SER A 178 48.49 -10.52 1.04
CA SER A 178 49.73 -11.25 0.67
C SER A 178 50.78 -10.34 0.01
N ASP A 179 52.05 -10.61 0.34
CA ASP A 179 53.29 -9.92 -0.05
C ASP A 179 53.79 -10.36 -1.44
N ASP A 180 54.01 -9.44 -2.40
CA ASP A 180 54.94 -9.60 -3.54
C ASP A 180 55.08 -8.30 -4.38
N GLU A 181 56.32 -7.88 -4.66
CA GLU A 181 56.71 -6.50 -5.10
C GLU A 181 56.45 -6.18 -6.59
N HIS A 182 56.01 -7.15 -7.41
CA HIS A 182 55.85 -6.97 -8.86
C HIS A 182 54.42 -6.58 -9.34
N THR A 183 53.44 -6.53 -8.45
CA THR A 183 52.04 -6.13 -8.72
C THR A 183 51.78 -4.63 -8.58
N ILE A 184 52.73 -3.88 -8.01
CA ILE A 184 52.57 -2.46 -7.65
C ILE A 184 52.52 -1.56 -8.90
N VAL A 185 53.26 -1.92 -9.96
CA VAL A 185 53.37 -1.12 -11.20
C VAL A 185 52.18 -1.33 -12.15
N GLN A 186 51.51 -2.49 -12.10
CA GLN A 186 50.31 -2.74 -12.92
C GLN A 186 49.05 -2.09 -12.32
N THR A 187 48.93 -2.06 -11.00
CA THR A 187 47.82 -1.39 -10.30
C THR A 187 47.83 0.13 -10.48
N ALA A 188 49.01 0.73 -10.69
CA ALA A 188 49.17 2.17 -10.97
C ALA A 188 48.67 2.58 -12.37
N LYS A 189 48.77 1.70 -13.38
CA LYS A 189 48.20 1.97 -14.72
C LYS A 189 46.68 1.82 -14.76
N GLN A 190 46.12 0.97 -13.91
CA GLN A 190 44.68 0.70 -13.87
C GLN A 190 43.90 1.76 -13.05
N SER A 191 44.59 2.54 -12.22
CA SER A 191 43.99 3.64 -11.44
C SER A 191 43.75 4.91 -12.28
N GLU A 192 44.56 5.19 -13.30
CA GLU A 192 44.34 6.32 -14.24
C GLU A 192 43.10 6.10 -15.14
N GLU A 193 42.85 4.86 -15.58
CA GLU A 193 41.63 4.50 -16.31
C GLU A 193 40.37 4.52 -15.42
N ASN A 194 40.52 4.26 -14.12
CA ASN A 194 39.42 4.33 -13.17
C ASN A 194 39.10 5.79 -12.77
N ALA A 195 40.10 6.68 -12.72
CA ALA A 195 39.91 8.11 -12.46
C ALA A 195 39.11 8.80 -13.57
N THR A 196 39.35 8.45 -14.84
CA THR A 196 38.56 8.96 -15.99
C THR A 196 37.12 8.40 -16.01
N LYS A 197 36.91 7.17 -15.54
CA LYS A 197 35.56 6.59 -15.33
C LYS A 197 34.81 7.24 -14.16
N ILE A 198 35.50 7.65 -13.09
CA ILE A 198 34.91 8.36 -11.95
C ILE A 198 34.51 9.78 -12.34
N ALA A 199 35.32 10.49 -13.15
CA ALA A 199 34.96 11.80 -13.68
C ALA A 199 33.73 11.75 -14.61
N LYS A 200 33.64 10.72 -15.47
CA LYS A 200 32.42 10.46 -16.28
C LYS A 200 31.20 10.12 -15.44
N LYS A 201 31.35 9.34 -14.36
CA LYS A 201 30.24 9.02 -13.44
C LYS A 201 29.76 10.22 -12.63
N LYS A 202 30.66 11.12 -12.22
CA LYS A 202 30.31 12.39 -11.55
C LYS A 202 29.55 13.34 -12.48
N ALA A 203 30.02 13.49 -13.72
CA ALA A 203 29.32 14.27 -14.74
C ALA A 203 27.96 13.67 -15.11
N LEU A 204 27.86 12.34 -15.15
CA LEU A 204 26.60 11.62 -15.37
C LEU A 204 25.62 11.78 -14.19
N GLN A 205 26.11 11.78 -12.95
CA GLN A 205 25.28 12.03 -11.76
C GLN A 205 24.77 13.48 -11.70
N GLU A 206 25.57 14.46 -12.10
CA GLU A 206 25.11 15.85 -12.22
C GLU A 206 24.10 16.03 -13.37
N ALA A 207 24.24 15.29 -14.46
CA ALA A 207 23.26 15.24 -15.54
C ALA A 207 21.94 14.59 -15.10
N ILE A 208 22.00 13.46 -14.35
CA ILE A 208 20.83 12.77 -13.78
C ILE A 208 20.12 13.64 -12.73
N LYS A 209 20.85 14.44 -11.95
CA LYS A 209 20.27 15.39 -11.00
C LYS A 209 19.52 16.54 -11.69
N LYS A 210 19.86 16.85 -12.95
CA LYS A 210 19.19 17.88 -13.77
C LYS A 210 18.06 17.33 -14.64
N GLU A 211 18.02 16.04 -14.92
CA GLU A 211 16.91 15.42 -15.67
C GLU A 211 15.72 15.12 -14.76
N LYS A 212 14.63 15.88 -14.92
CA LYS A 212 13.32 15.49 -14.37
C LYS A 212 12.93 14.11 -14.94
N PRO A 213 12.42 13.19 -14.12
CA PRO A 213 12.12 11.83 -14.56
C PRO A 213 11.07 11.85 -15.69
N ARG A 214 11.41 11.23 -16.82
CA ARG A 214 10.49 11.01 -17.95
C ARG A 214 9.85 9.63 -17.83
N GLY A 215 8.53 9.58 -17.98
CA GLY A 215 7.75 8.33 -18.07
C GLY A 215 6.54 8.31 -17.14
N ILE A 216 5.69 7.29 -17.31
CA ILE A 216 4.40 7.08 -16.59
C ILE A 216 4.58 7.00 -15.05
N PHE A 217 5.81 6.84 -14.57
CA PHE A 217 6.21 6.86 -13.15
C PHE A 217 6.47 8.28 -12.57
N ALA A 218 6.35 9.33 -13.37
CA ALA A 218 6.54 10.73 -12.95
C ALA A 218 5.27 11.39 -12.38
N LEU A 219 4.20 10.64 -12.15
CA LEU A 219 3.06 11.11 -11.38
C LEU A 219 3.42 11.06 -9.89
N GLN A 220 4.32 11.97 -9.47
CA GLN A 220 4.26 12.43 -8.09
C GLN A 220 2.84 12.96 -7.87
N PRO A 221 2.10 12.48 -6.88
CA PRO A 221 0.82 13.09 -6.55
C PRO A 221 1.07 14.57 -6.28
N GLU A 222 0.23 15.40 -6.89
CA GLU A 222 0.18 16.86 -6.70
C GLU A 222 0.42 17.17 -5.22
N SER A 223 1.41 18.04 -4.97
CA SER A 223 1.97 18.66 -3.75
C SER A 223 1.45 18.32 -2.35
N ALA A 224 0.24 17.81 -2.16
CA ALA A 224 -0.36 17.41 -0.90
C ALA A 224 0.44 16.34 -0.12
N TYR A 225 1.21 15.47 -0.80
CA TYR A 225 2.09 14.50 -0.12
C TYR A 225 3.38 15.15 0.37
N ALA A 226 4.07 15.91 -0.51
CA ALA A 226 5.31 16.59 -0.15
C ALA A 226 5.08 17.66 0.92
N GLU A 227 3.94 18.35 0.91
CA GLU A 227 3.58 19.35 1.92
C GLU A 227 3.31 18.71 3.29
N HIS A 228 2.63 17.56 3.37
CA HIS A 228 2.37 16.91 4.66
C HIS A 228 3.64 16.38 5.37
N PHE A 229 4.67 16.02 4.60
CA PHE A 229 6.00 15.72 5.12
C PHE A 229 6.94 16.94 5.14
N SER A 230 6.54 18.06 4.52
CA SER A 230 7.29 19.32 4.62
C SER A 230 7.21 19.89 6.03
N HIS A 231 6.16 19.63 6.81
CA HIS A 231 6.17 20.03 8.23
C HIS A 231 7.07 19.12 9.08
N VAL A 232 7.40 17.92 8.60
CA VAL A 232 8.39 17.03 9.22
C VAL A 232 9.81 17.35 8.72
N ASN A 233 9.98 17.85 7.49
CA ASN A 233 11.30 18.18 6.92
C ASN A 233 11.69 19.67 7.03
N ALA A 234 10.74 20.61 7.07
CA ALA A 234 10.97 22.05 7.20
C ALA A 234 10.99 22.52 8.67
N SER A 235 10.39 21.76 9.60
CA SER A 235 10.69 21.90 11.02
C SER A 235 12.08 21.34 11.37
N ASN A 236 12.68 20.55 10.47
CA ASN A 236 13.98 19.91 10.63
C ASN A 236 15.10 20.57 9.81
N SER A 237 14.85 21.66 9.08
CA SER A 237 15.94 22.33 8.34
C SER A 237 16.78 23.29 9.20
N ASN A 238 16.36 23.56 10.44
CA ASN A 238 17.11 24.44 11.38
C ASN A 238 17.36 23.79 12.75
N ASP A 239 17.12 22.49 12.92
CA ASP A 239 17.29 21.81 14.21
C ASP A 239 17.92 20.41 14.03
N GLU A 240 19.16 20.38 13.53
CA GLU A 240 20.02 19.18 13.46
C GLU A 240 20.41 18.63 14.86
N SER A 241 19.73 19.05 15.94
CA SER A 241 20.15 18.79 17.32
C SER A 241 19.17 17.97 18.20
N LYS A 242 18.05 17.43 17.67
CA LYS A 242 17.03 16.78 18.52
C LYS A 242 16.28 15.59 17.91
N ASN A 243 17.00 14.55 17.45
CA ASN A 243 16.38 13.27 17.02
C ASN A 243 17.06 12.04 17.64
N ASP A 244 17.29 12.06 18.95
CA ASP A 244 17.86 10.94 19.71
C ASP A 244 16.79 10.16 20.50
N HIS A 245 15.50 10.40 20.23
CA HIS A 245 14.43 9.66 20.89
C HIS A 245 14.17 8.32 20.18
N PRO A 246 14.19 7.20 20.93
CA PRO A 246 13.94 5.88 20.37
C PRO A 246 12.51 5.78 19.83
N LEU A 247 12.35 5.14 18.67
CA LEU A 247 11.05 4.92 18.04
C LEU A 247 10.14 4.12 18.97
N THR A 248 8.98 4.68 19.34
CA THR A 248 8.02 4.06 20.26
C THR A 248 6.96 3.23 19.53
N VAL A 249 6.39 2.23 20.19
CA VAL A 249 5.31 1.39 19.63
C VAL A 249 4.10 2.24 19.23
N ARG A 250 3.74 3.24 20.06
CA ARG A 250 2.69 4.21 19.76
C ARG A 250 2.87 4.90 18.41
N GLU A 251 4.04 5.48 18.18
CA GLU A 251 4.31 6.27 16.97
C GLU A 251 4.14 5.42 15.70
N VAL A 252 4.55 4.15 15.77
CA VAL A 252 4.41 3.19 14.68
C VAL A 252 2.94 2.90 14.40
N HIS A 253 2.16 2.63 15.44
CA HIS A 253 0.72 2.39 15.31
C HIS A 253 -0.05 3.62 14.81
N ASP A 254 0.30 4.82 15.28
CA ASP A 254 -0.32 6.06 14.83
C ASP A 254 -0.03 6.30 13.34
N ARG A 255 1.21 6.05 12.87
CA ARG A 255 1.55 6.12 11.44
C ARG A 255 0.79 5.10 10.60
N LEU A 256 0.59 3.88 11.11
CA LEU A 256 -0.23 2.87 10.43
C LEU A 256 -1.71 3.28 10.38
N ASP A 257 -2.21 3.98 11.40
CA ASP A 257 -3.57 4.54 11.41
C ASP A 257 -3.76 5.63 10.36
N LEU A 258 -2.75 6.48 10.16
CA LEU A 258 -2.75 7.46 9.07
C LEU A 258 -2.87 6.80 7.70
N ILE A 259 -2.19 5.67 7.48
CA ILE A 259 -2.26 4.90 6.22
C ILE A 259 -3.62 4.20 6.06
N LYS A 260 -4.16 3.64 7.15
CA LYS A 260 -5.47 2.95 7.17
C LYS A 260 -6.60 3.91 6.77
N ASN A 261 -6.62 5.10 7.36
CA ASN A 261 -7.74 6.05 7.28
C ASN A 261 -7.72 6.96 6.03
N ARG A 262 -6.83 6.70 5.07
CA ARG A 262 -6.82 7.41 3.79
C ARG A 262 -8.09 7.14 2.97
N LYS A 263 -8.66 8.21 2.42
CA LYS A 263 -9.83 8.14 1.53
C LYS A 263 -9.42 7.58 0.16
N PRO A 264 -10.35 6.97 -0.60
CA PRO A 264 -10.08 6.49 -1.95
C PRO A 264 -9.60 7.61 -2.87
N LEU A 265 -8.48 7.39 -3.56
CA LEU A 265 -7.80 8.39 -4.40
C LEU A 265 -8.69 8.94 -5.54
N TYR A 266 -9.41 8.06 -6.23
CA TYR A 266 -10.20 8.44 -7.41
C TYR A 266 -11.68 8.59 -7.09
N LYS A 267 -12.39 9.55 -7.71
CA LYS A 267 -13.85 9.65 -7.64
C LYS A 267 -14.53 8.64 -8.59
N PRO A 268 -15.75 8.13 -8.30
CA PRO A 268 -16.39 7.10 -9.11
C PRO A 268 -16.55 7.43 -10.59
N TRP A 269 -16.87 8.68 -10.92
CA TRP A 269 -17.03 9.14 -12.31
C TRP A 269 -15.73 9.08 -13.11
N PHE A 270 -14.58 9.40 -12.48
CA PHE A 270 -13.29 9.38 -13.15
C PHE A 270 -12.85 7.95 -13.49
N ALA A 271 -13.10 6.99 -12.60
CA ALA A 271 -12.85 5.58 -12.92
C ALA A 271 -13.77 5.04 -14.02
N GLY A 272 -15.04 5.45 -14.03
CA GLY A 272 -15.95 5.12 -15.12
C GLY A 272 -15.45 5.64 -16.47
N LEU A 273 -15.01 6.91 -16.52
CA LEU A 273 -14.44 7.51 -17.73
C LEU A 273 -13.15 6.81 -18.18
N ALA A 274 -12.23 6.52 -17.26
CA ALA A 274 -11.00 5.80 -17.58
C ALA A 274 -11.28 4.40 -18.14
N SER A 275 -12.24 3.68 -17.54
CA SER A 275 -12.68 2.37 -18.03
C SER A 275 -13.35 2.47 -19.40
N ALA A 276 -14.14 3.51 -19.66
CA ALA A 276 -14.80 3.75 -20.94
C ALA A 276 -13.79 3.94 -22.07
N VAL A 277 -12.78 4.79 -21.85
CA VAL A 277 -11.69 5.01 -22.82
C VAL A 277 -10.93 3.71 -23.08
N ALA A 278 -10.56 2.98 -22.02
CA ALA A 278 -9.84 1.71 -22.17
C ALA A 278 -10.64 0.67 -22.98
N CYS A 279 -11.95 0.54 -22.73
CA CYS A 279 -12.80 -0.41 -23.45
C CYS A 279 -13.06 0.02 -24.90
N ALA A 280 -13.18 1.32 -25.17
CA ALA A 280 -13.29 1.85 -26.54
C ALA A 280 -12.00 1.60 -27.34
N SER A 281 -10.83 1.80 -26.73
CA SER A 281 -9.54 1.46 -27.34
C SER A 281 -9.42 -0.05 -27.61
N PHE A 282 -9.93 -0.90 -26.72
CA PHE A 282 -9.94 -2.34 -26.95
C PHE A 282 -10.87 -2.75 -28.10
N ALA A 283 -12.07 -2.16 -28.19
CA ALA A 283 -12.97 -2.40 -29.31
C ALA A 283 -12.33 -2.03 -30.66
N PHE A 284 -11.56 -0.94 -30.71
CA PHE A 284 -10.76 -0.57 -31.88
C PHE A 284 -9.68 -1.62 -32.21
N LEU A 285 -8.98 -2.17 -31.22
CA LEU A 285 -7.96 -3.22 -31.44
C LEU A 285 -8.54 -4.53 -31.98
N LEU A 286 -9.79 -4.84 -31.67
CA LEU A 286 -10.52 -5.98 -32.24
C LEU A 286 -10.98 -5.74 -33.69
N GLY A 287 -10.68 -4.57 -34.27
CA GLY A 287 -11.11 -4.18 -35.61
C GLY A 287 -12.52 -3.58 -35.65
N GLY A 288 -13.05 -3.14 -34.50
CA GLY A 288 -14.35 -2.49 -34.42
C GLY A 288 -14.39 -1.10 -35.07
N GLY A 289 -15.54 -0.73 -35.62
CA GLY A 289 -15.76 0.58 -36.22
C GLY A 289 -15.91 1.70 -35.21
N ILE A 290 -16.06 2.95 -35.69
CA ILE A 290 -16.26 4.11 -34.79
C ILE A 290 -17.54 3.98 -33.94
N TYR A 291 -18.58 3.37 -34.50
CA TYR A 291 -19.82 3.08 -33.78
C TYR A 291 -19.60 2.07 -32.62
N ASP A 292 -18.70 1.10 -32.82
CA ASP A 292 -18.38 0.09 -31.80
C ASP A 292 -17.62 0.70 -30.63
N MET A 293 -16.70 1.62 -30.96
CA MET A 293 -15.97 2.38 -29.97
C MET A 293 -16.92 3.22 -29.10
N ILE A 294 -17.91 3.89 -29.72
CA ILE A 294 -18.90 4.70 -28.99
C ILE A 294 -19.81 3.81 -28.12
N GLY A 295 -20.29 2.69 -28.67
CA GLY A 295 -21.11 1.73 -27.93
C GLY A 295 -20.37 1.15 -26.72
N ALA A 296 -19.13 0.70 -26.92
CA ALA A 296 -18.27 0.19 -25.84
C ALA A 296 -17.95 1.28 -24.80
N PHE A 297 -17.70 2.52 -25.24
CA PHE A 297 -17.45 3.66 -24.34
C PHE A 297 -18.64 3.91 -23.40
N ILE A 298 -19.85 4.02 -23.95
CA ILE A 298 -21.06 4.31 -23.16
C ILE A 298 -21.39 3.12 -22.24
N GLY A 299 -21.34 1.90 -22.76
CA GLY A 299 -21.61 0.69 -22.00
C GLY A 299 -20.64 0.47 -20.84
N ALA A 300 -19.33 0.51 -21.10
CA ALA A 300 -18.31 0.34 -20.07
C ALA A 300 -18.29 1.51 -19.08
N GLY A 301 -18.51 2.75 -19.53
CA GLY A 301 -18.57 3.92 -18.66
C GLY A 301 -19.70 3.85 -17.63
N ILE A 302 -20.92 3.57 -18.10
CA ILE A 302 -22.09 3.43 -17.22
C ILE A 302 -21.97 2.19 -16.34
N GLY A 303 -21.61 1.04 -16.92
CA GLY A 303 -21.45 -0.22 -16.20
C GLY A 303 -20.41 -0.12 -15.07
N HIS A 304 -19.22 0.43 -15.36
CA HIS A 304 -18.17 0.61 -14.36
C HIS A 304 -18.52 1.67 -13.31
N TYR A 305 -19.19 2.77 -13.70
CA TYR A 305 -19.67 3.77 -12.75
C TYR A 305 -20.63 3.16 -11.72
N ILE A 306 -21.58 2.35 -12.18
CA ILE A 306 -22.54 1.65 -11.35
C ILE A 306 -21.86 0.60 -10.46
N ARG A 307 -20.94 -0.20 -11.04
CA ARG A 307 -20.10 -1.15 -10.29
C ARG A 307 -19.46 -0.45 -9.09
N ARG A 308 -18.83 0.70 -9.33
CA ARG A 308 -18.13 1.46 -8.29
C ARG A 308 -19.06 2.05 -7.24
N ARG A 309 -20.24 2.55 -7.64
CA ARG A 309 -21.22 3.10 -6.71
C ARG A 309 -21.85 2.03 -5.81
N MET A 310 -22.03 0.82 -6.32
CA MET A 310 -22.55 -0.31 -5.55
C MET A 310 -21.52 -0.89 -4.58
N PHE A 311 -20.23 -0.92 -4.95
CA PHE A 311 -19.16 -1.33 -4.02
C PHE A 311 -19.07 -0.43 -2.78
N MET A 312 -19.37 0.87 -2.91
CA MET A 312 -19.42 1.78 -1.76
C MET A 312 -20.56 1.48 -0.78
N LYS A 313 -21.56 0.69 -1.19
CA LYS A 313 -22.69 0.28 -0.34
C LYS A 313 -22.48 -1.10 0.31
N HIS A 314 -21.27 -1.67 0.24
CA HIS A 314 -20.93 -2.99 0.82
C HIS A 314 -21.83 -4.14 0.33
N LEU A 315 -22.32 -4.06 -0.91
CA LEU A 315 -23.09 -5.16 -1.53
C LEU A 315 -22.20 -6.33 -1.92
N ASN A 316 -22.77 -7.54 -1.94
CA ASN A 316 -22.06 -8.74 -2.38
C ASN A 316 -21.51 -8.59 -3.81
N GLN A 317 -20.22 -8.85 -3.97
CA GLN A 317 -19.49 -8.59 -5.20
C GLN A 317 -20.03 -9.36 -6.42
N PHE A 318 -20.56 -10.56 -6.24
CA PHE A 318 -21.17 -11.32 -7.33
C PHE A 318 -22.40 -10.61 -7.90
N VAL A 319 -23.26 -10.09 -7.02
CA VAL A 319 -24.47 -9.34 -7.40
C VAL A 319 -24.07 -8.03 -8.07
N VAL A 320 -23.10 -7.30 -7.49
CA VAL A 320 -22.59 -6.05 -8.07
C VAL A 320 -22.05 -6.27 -9.48
N THR A 321 -21.30 -7.34 -9.68
CA THR A 321 -20.73 -7.72 -10.97
C THR A 321 -21.83 -8.03 -11.98
N PHE A 322 -22.81 -8.84 -11.61
CA PHE A 322 -23.94 -9.19 -12.47
C PHE A 322 -24.73 -7.96 -12.92
N VAL A 323 -25.14 -7.11 -11.97
CA VAL A 323 -25.93 -5.90 -12.26
C VAL A 323 -25.14 -4.90 -13.09
N ALA A 324 -23.85 -4.70 -12.79
CA ALA A 324 -23.00 -3.79 -13.54
C ALA A 324 -22.83 -4.22 -15.00
N VAL A 325 -22.58 -5.52 -15.23
CA VAL A 325 -22.47 -6.07 -16.59
C VAL A 325 -23.80 -5.97 -17.33
N ALA A 326 -24.91 -6.33 -16.68
CA ALA A 326 -26.22 -6.26 -17.31
C ALA A 326 -26.57 -4.83 -17.75
N ILE A 327 -26.33 -3.83 -16.89
CA ILE A 327 -26.60 -2.43 -17.24
C ILE A 327 -25.61 -1.92 -18.29
N GLY A 328 -24.34 -2.29 -18.22
CA GLY A 328 -23.34 -1.93 -19.24
C GLY A 328 -23.71 -2.48 -20.62
N ALA A 329 -24.09 -3.75 -20.69
CA ALA A 329 -24.53 -4.43 -21.90
C ALA A 329 -25.82 -3.79 -22.48
N LEU A 330 -26.84 -3.55 -21.64
CA LEU A 330 -28.06 -2.86 -22.05
C LEU A 330 -27.80 -1.43 -22.54
N SER A 331 -26.89 -0.71 -21.88
CA SER A 331 -26.51 0.65 -22.27
C SER A 331 -25.77 0.67 -23.61
N CYS A 332 -24.90 -0.31 -23.87
CA CYS A 332 -24.24 -0.49 -25.16
C CYS A 332 -25.24 -0.74 -26.28
N ILE A 333 -26.15 -1.71 -26.09
CA ILE A 333 -27.20 -2.04 -27.06
C ILE A 333 -28.10 -0.82 -27.30
N GLY A 334 -28.52 -0.13 -26.23
CA GLY A 334 -29.34 1.09 -26.33
C GLY A 334 -28.64 2.18 -27.13
N ALA A 335 -27.34 2.40 -26.91
CA ALA A 335 -26.55 3.36 -27.67
C ALA A 335 -26.45 2.99 -29.16
N LEU A 336 -26.17 1.72 -29.47
CA LEU A 336 -26.10 1.24 -30.85
C LEU A 336 -27.45 1.29 -31.54
N ARG A 337 -28.55 0.98 -30.84
CA ARG A 337 -29.92 1.09 -31.37
C ARG A 337 -30.26 2.55 -31.69
N LEU A 338 -29.83 3.49 -30.86
CA LEU A 338 -30.04 4.91 -31.07
C LEU A 338 -29.29 5.41 -32.31
N ILE A 339 -28.04 4.98 -32.49
CA ILE A 339 -27.23 5.28 -33.68
C ILE A 339 -27.82 4.59 -34.92
N GLY A 340 -28.33 3.36 -34.76
CA GLY A 340 -28.95 2.55 -35.81
C GLY A 340 -30.20 3.17 -36.45
N PHE A 341 -30.84 4.16 -35.80
CA PHE A 341 -31.89 4.95 -36.45
C PHE A 341 -31.36 5.84 -37.58
N PHE A 342 -30.07 6.19 -37.57
CA PHE A 342 -29.44 7.01 -38.61
C PHE A 342 -28.69 6.16 -39.64
N ASP A 343 -28.12 5.02 -39.24
CA ASP A 343 -27.42 4.10 -40.15
C ASP A 343 -27.67 2.63 -39.74
N PRO A 344 -28.41 1.84 -40.55
CA PRO A 344 -28.75 0.44 -40.25
C PRO A 344 -27.57 -0.52 -40.16
N SER A 345 -26.37 -0.12 -40.61
CA SER A 345 -25.16 -0.96 -40.59
C SER A 345 -24.60 -1.23 -39.18
N ALA A 346 -25.03 -0.48 -38.16
CA ALA A 346 -24.51 -0.54 -36.79
C ALA A 346 -24.99 -1.73 -35.93
N LEU A 347 -25.95 -2.54 -36.39
CA LEU A 347 -26.60 -3.58 -35.58
C LEU A 347 -25.81 -4.91 -35.46
N ASN A 348 -24.80 -5.13 -36.30
CA ASN A 348 -24.07 -6.41 -36.39
C ASN A 348 -22.76 -6.45 -35.61
N HIS A 349 -22.47 -5.42 -34.80
CA HIS A 349 -21.17 -5.29 -34.16
C HIS A 349 -21.09 -5.96 -32.80
N THR A 350 -20.84 -7.28 -32.83
CA THR A 350 -20.50 -8.10 -31.66
C THR A 350 -19.28 -7.57 -30.89
N THR A 351 -18.36 -6.90 -31.59
CA THR A 351 -17.17 -6.26 -31.01
C THR A 351 -17.51 -5.20 -29.97
N ALA A 352 -18.52 -4.37 -30.21
CA ALA A 352 -18.98 -3.36 -29.26
C ALA A 352 -19.50 -4.00 -27.97
N TYR A 353 -20.26 -5.08 -28.11
CA TYR A 353 -20.80 -5.84 -27.00
C TYR A 353 -19.70 -6.42 -26.12
N ILE A 354 -18.73 -7.12 -26.72
CA ILE A 354 -17.58 -7.71 -26.03
C ILE A 354 -16.78 -6.62 -25.31
N GLY A 355 -16.50 -5.51 -25.99
CA GLY A 355 -15.76 -4.38 -25.41
C GLY A 355 -16.49 -3.75 -24.22
N SER A 356 -17.81 -3.63 -24.27
CA SER A 356 -18.62 -3.00 -23.21
C SER A 356 -18.63 -3.77 -21.89
N VAL A 357 -18.37 -5.08 -21.91
CA VAL A 357 -18.40 -5.96 -20.72
C VAL A 357 -17.00 -6.19 -20.13
N LEU A 358 -15.93 -5.92 -20.88
CA LEU A 358 -14.54 -6.25 -20.51
C LEU A 358 -14.09 -5.63 -19.17
N PHE A 359 -14.64 -4.48 -18.78
CA PHE A 359 -14.33 -3.83 -17.50
C PHE A 359 -14.59 -4.72 -16.27
N VAL A 360 -15.33 -5.83 -16.44
CA VAL A 360 -15.62 -6.79 -15.38
C VAL A 360 -14.36 -7.54 -14.91
N ILE A 361 -13.41 -7.78 -15.81
CA ILE A 361 -12.24 -8.64 -15.56
C ILE A 361 -11.43 -8.09 -14.39
N PRO A 362 -11.30 -8.83 -13.27
CA PRO A 362 -10.53 -8.38 -12.12
C PRO A 362 -9.04 -8.56 -12.41
N GLY A 363 -8.45 -7.61 -13.12
CA GLY A 363 -7.06 -7.71 -13.60
C GLY A 363 -6.04 -7.83 -12.46
N PHE A 364 -6.24 -7.11 -11.36
CA PHE A 364 -5.30 -7.15 -10.25
C PHE A 364 -5.27 -8.52 -9.54
N PRO A 365 -6.41 -9.11 -9.08
CA PRO A 365 -6.43 -10.47 -8.55
C PRO A 365 -5.91 -11.53 -9.53
N LEU A 366 -6.15 -11.34 -10.83
CA LEU A 366 -5.64 -12.23 -11.88
C LEU A 366 -4.11 -12.21 -11.95
N ILE A 367 -3.52 -11.01 -12.01
CA ILE A 367 -2.07 -10.83 -12.11
C ILE A 367 -1.38 -11.28 -10.81
N THR A 368 -1.90 -10.86 -9.66
CA THR A 368 -1.29 -11.21 -8.37
C THR A 368 -1.43 -12.69 -8.06
N GLY A 369 -2.58 -13.31 -8.34
CA GLY A 369 -2.78 -14.75 -8.19
C GLY A 369 -1.84 -15.56 -9.10
N GLY A 370 -1.65 -15.13 -10.35
CA GLY A 370 -0.68 -15.73 -11.25
C GLY A 370 0.77 -15.61 -10.76
N LEU A 371 1.15 -14.44 -10.23
CA LEU A 371 2.48 -14.22 -9.66
C LEU A 371 2.72 -15.04 -8.40
N ASP A 372 1.71 -15.17 -7.53
CA ASP A 372 1.79 -15.97 -6.31
C ASP A 372 2.01 -17.46 -6.67
N ILE A 373 1.31 -18.00 -7.69
CA ILE A 373 1.57 -19.35 -8.22
C ILE A 373 2.97 -19.49 -8.81
N ALA A 374 3.43 -18.50 -9.59
CA ALA A 374 4.77 -18.51 -10.19
C ALA A 374 5.88 -18.54 -9.11
N LYS A 375 5.59 -18.02 -7.91
CA LYS A 375 6.47 -18.06 -6.74
C LYS A 375 6.23 -19.25 -5.81
N ILE A 376 5.48 -20.27 -6.27
CA ILE A 376 5.19 -21.51 -5.52
C ILE A 376 4.31 -21.25 -4.28
N ASP A 377 3.66 -20.10 -4.21
CA ASP A 377 2.68 -19.76 -3.17
C ASP A 377 1.28 -20.18 -3.64
N PHE A 378 1.07 -21.50 -3.71
CA PHE A 378 -0.14 -22.11 -4.26
C PHE A 378 -1.42 -21.81 -3.46
N PRO A 379 -1.45 -21.84 -2.11
CA PRO A 379 -2.69 -21.65 -1.36
C PRO A 379 -3.39 -20.32 -1.68
N SER A 380 -2.67 -19.20 -1.56
CA SER A 380 -3.20 -17.86 -1.90
C SER A 380 -3.42 -17.70 -3.41
N GLY A 381 -2.51 -18.21 -4.24
CA GLY A 381 -2.60 -18.11 -5.69
C GLY A 381 -3.87 -18.78 -6.25
N ILE A 382 -4.18 -20.00 -5.80
CA ILE A 382 -5.39 -20.73 -6.21
C ILE A 382 -6.65 -20.01 -5.72
N GLN A 383 -6.69 -19.52 -4.48
CA GLN A 383 -7.84 -18.78 -3.96
C GLN A 383 -8.15 -17.53 -4.81
N ARG A 384 -7.12 -16.76 -5.18
CA ARG A 384 -7.25 -15.55 -6.04
C ARG A 384 -7.73 -15.87 -7.45
N LEU A 385 -7.21 -16.95 -8.05
CA LEU A 385 -7.64 -17.39 -9.38
C LEU A 385 -9.07 -17.94 -9.35
N CYS A 386 -9.44 -18.77 -8.37
CA CYS A 386 -10.81 -19.26 -8.21
C CYS A 386 -11.80 -18.11 -8.05
N TYR A 387 -11.48 -17.12 -7.23
CA TYR A 387 -12.26 -15.90 -7.08
C TYR A 387 -12.39 -15.12 -8.39
N THR A 388 -11.29 -14.99 -9.15
CA THR A 388 -11.29 -14.34 -10.46
C THR A 388 -12.18 -15.08 -11.47
N MET A 389 -12.07 -16.42 -11.53
CA MET A 389 -12.90 -17.25 -12.38
C MET A 389 -14.38 -17.13 -12.02
N ALA A 390 -14.71 -17.10 -10.73
CA ALA A 390 -16.09 -16.92 -10.27
C ALA A 390 -16.67 -15.56 -10.70
N ILE A 391 -15.88 -14.48 -10.64
CA ILE A 391 -16.31 -13.16 -11.14
C ILE A 391 -16.52 -13.18 -12.66
N ILE A 392 -15.61 -13.80 -13.40
CA ILE A 392 -15.72 -13.92 -14.86
C ILE A 392 -16.97 -14.72 -15.22
N LEU A 393 -17.22 -15.85 -14.56
CA LEU A 393 -18.40 -16.68 -14.77
C LEU A 393 -19.70 -15.90 -14.49
N MET A 394 -19.75 -15.12 -13.41
CA MET A 394 -20.90 -14.25 -13.14
C MET A 394 -21.08 -13.17 -14.21
N GLY A 395 -19.99 -12.58 -14.70
CA GLY A 395 -20.01 -11.60 -15.78
C GLY A 395 -20.49 -12.20 -17.10
N THR A 396 -20.01 -13.40 -17.47
CA THR A 396 -20.43 -14.08 -18.69
C THR A 396 -21.88 -14.52 -18.62
N LEU A 397 -22.37 -15.01 -17.46
CA LEU A 397 -23.79 -15.30 -17.26
C LEU A 397 -24.67 -14.05 -17.41
N ALA A 398 -24.24 -12.92 -16.86
CA ALA A 398 -24.98 -11.65 -17.00
C ALA A 398 -25.03 -11.20 -18.47
N GLY A 399 -23.89 -11.24 -19.15
CA GLY A 399 -23.80 -10.92 -20.57
C GLY A 399 -24.62 -11.88 -21.44
N TRP A 400 -24.59 -13.18 -21.15
CA TRP A 400 -25.42 -14.16 -21.88
C TRP A 400 -26.91 -13.90 -21.65
N THR A 401 -27.32 -13.62 -20.41
CA THR A 401 -28.72 -13.31 -20.07
C THR A 401 -29.24 -12.09 -20.85
N VAL A 402 -28.44 -11.01 -20.92
CA VAL A 402 -28.82 -9.81 -21.70
C VAL A 402 -28.86 -10.11 -23.19
N ALA A 403 -27.90 -10.87 -23.72
CA ALA A 403 -27.88 -11.24 -25.13
C ALA A 403 -29.12 -12.08 -25.52
N SER A 404 -29.52 -13.03 -24.67
CA SER A 404 -30.74 -13.84 -24.87
C SER A 404 -32.01 -13.02 -24.79
N LEU A 405 -32.11 -12.08 -23.83
CA LEU A 405 -33.29 -11.20 -23.69
C LEU A 405 -33.49 -10.28 -24.89
N VAL A 406 -32.40 -9.80 -25.48
CA VAL A 406 -32.45 -8.88 -26.63
C VAL A 406 -32.58 -9.64 -27.96
N GLN A 407 -32.57 -10.98 -27.96
CA GLN A 407 -32.54 -11.82 -29.17
C GLN A 407 -31.41 -11.42 -30.12
N LEU A 408 -30.22 -11.10 -29.59
CA LEU A 408 -29.04 -10.95 -30.43
C LEU A 408 -28.71 -12.33 -31.01
N ASN A 409 -29.09 -12.55 -32.27
CA ASN A 409 -28.84 -13.80 -32.96
C ASN A 409 -27.33 -13.96 -33.14
N PRO A 410 -26.67 -14.98 -32.55
CA PRO A 410 -25.23 -15.17 -32.69
C PRO A 410 -24.82 -15.65 -34.10
N GLN A 411 -25.75 -15.69 -35.06
CA GLN A 411 -25.51 -16.11 -36.45
C GLN A 411 -25.55 -14.98 -37.47
N GLY A 412 -25.69 -13.72 -37.04
CA GLY A 412 -25.75 -12.54 -37.91
C GLY A 412 -27.14 -11.98 -38.10
#